data_AF-A0A4S2TBA3-F1
#
_entry.id   AF-A0A4S2TBA3-F1
#
_cell.length_a   1.000
_cell.length_b   1.000
_cell.length_c   1.000
_cell.angle_alpha   90.00
_cell.angle_beta   90.00
_cell.angle_gamma   90.00
#
_symmetry.space_group_name_H-M   'P 1'
#
loop_
_entity.id
_entity.type
_entity.pdbx_description
1 polymer ?
#
loop_
_entity_poly.entity_id
_entity_poly.type
_entity_poly.pdbx_seq_one_letter_code
_entity_poly.pdbx_strand_id
1 'polypeptide(L)'
;MNQHMKAAARAQLLAGIVRARAKSHAEGAALRTIGRNLAQAAKGLREAADTDRMPDEADQAIWRARMAAARAETGIPTAVFDYVTAPVTGYAPELPDLLPADPEHVSRENELRARLLDLAGHLDCREEDVAKAVLVALIRLHGDYDRLAAEVALHGRADQAPKSYRPHTGTRTAAHLPGHLTVFDGGLILAELEVPYDITPGDIWQLIRTVQPTHA
;
A
#
# COMPACT_ATOMS: atom_id res chain seq x y z
N MET A 1 18.13 -24.61 -7.58
CA MET A 1 16.65 -24.64 -7.52
C MET A 1 16.13 -23.80 -8.67
N ASN A 2 15.32 -24.37 -9.57
CA ASN A 2 14.75 -23.62 -10.70
C ASN A 2 13.67 -22.63 -10.21
N GLN A 3 13.20 -21.75 -11.09
CA GLN A 3 12.27 -20.67 -10.73
C GLN A 3 10.93 -21.18 -10.20
N HIS A 4 10.37 -22.22 -10.83
CA HIS A 4 9.13 -22.86 -10.39
C HIS A 4 9.25 -23.45 -8.97
N MET A 5 10.37 -24.08 -8.65
CA MET A 5 10.63 -24.61 -7.31
C MET A 5 10.80 -23.50 -6.27
N LYS A 6 11.42 -22.37 -6.63
CA LYS A 6 11.46 -21.18 -5.76
C LYS A 6 10.06 -20.64 -5.49
N ALA A 7 9.26 -20.46 -6.53
CA ALA A 7 7.88 -20.01 -6.41
C ALA A 7 7.04 -20.97 -5.56
N ALA A 8 7.19 -22.28 -5.77
CA ALA A 8 6.51 -23.30 -4.98
C ALA A 8 6.91 -23.29 -3.50
N ALA A 9 8.19 -23.07 -3.20
CA ALA A 9 8.67 -22.93 -1.82
C ALA A 9 8.04 -21.69 -1.15
N ARG A 10 8.06 -20.54 -1.82
CA ARG A 10 7.42 -19.30 -1.32
C ARG A 10 5.92 -19.48 -1.10
N ALA A 11 5.21 -20.11 -2.04
CA ALA A 11 3.78 -20.43 -1.92
C ALA A 11 3.49 -21.31 -0.69
N GLN A 12 4.31 -22.34 -0.47
CA GLN A 12 4.18 -23.25 0.67
C GLN A 12 4.41 -22.54 2.01
N LEU A 13 5.45 -21.71 2.10
CA LEU A 13 5.77 -20.95 3.30
C LEU A 13 4.65 -19.95 3.64
N LEU A 14 4.18 -19.21 2.64
CA LEU A 14 3.07 -18.29 2.80
C LEU A 14 1.79 -19.02 3.23
N ALA A 15 1.50 -20.19 2.65
CA ALA A 15 0.37 -21.02 3.07
C ALA A 15 0.47 -21.40 4.56
N GLY A 16 1.67 -21.77 5.02
CA GLY A 16 1.95 -22.09 6.42
C GLY A 16 1.71 -20.90 7.35
N ILE A 17 2.24 -19.72 6.99
CA ILE A 17 2.05 -18.46 7.74
C ILE A 17 0.56 -18.12 7.87
N VAL A 18 -0.16 -18.13 6.74
CA VAL A 18 -1.59 -17.79 6.68
C VAL A 18 -2.43 -18.78 7.51
N ARG A 19 -2.15 -20.08 7.41
CA ARG A 19 -2.86 -21.10 8.19
C ARG A 19 -2.60 -20.99 9.69
N ALA A 20 -1.38 -20.62 10.09
CA ALA A 20 -1.06 -20.38 11.50
C ALA A 20 -1.89 -19.22 12.05
N ARG A 21 -2.00 -18.11 11.30
CA ARG A 21 -2.85 -16.95 11.64
C ARG A 21 -4.33 -17.31 11.76
N ALA A 22 -4.83 -18.24 10.95
CA ALA A 22 -6.23 -18.61 10.90
C ALA A 22 -6.81 -19.19 12.21
N LYS A 23 -5.97 -19.66 13.14
CA LYS A 23 -6.42 -20.33 14.38
C LYS A 23 -7.10 -19.38 15.37
N SER A 24 -6.74 -18.10 15.35
CA SER A 24 -7.17 -17.10 16.35
C SER A 24 -7.74 -15.83 15.72
N HIS A 25 -8.04 -15.85 14.42
CA HIS A 25 -8.48 -14.69 13.67
C HIS A 25 -9.98 -14.76 13.36
N ALA A 26 -10.69 -13.64 13.44
CA ALA A 26 -12.13 -13.56 13.13
C ALA A 26 -12.41 -14.10 11.71
N GLU A 27 -11.64 -13.64 10.72
CA GLU A 27 -11.64 -14.14 9.33
C GLU A 27 -10.93 -15.50 9.13
N GLY A 28 -10.92 -16.37 10.13
CA GLY A 28 -10.22 -17.66 10.08
C GLY A 28 -10.65 -18.56 8.91
N ALA A 29 -11.90 -18.47 8.47
CA ALA A 29 -12.39 -19.21 7.30
C ALA A 29 -11.78 -18.70 5.99
N ALA A 30 -11.69 -17.38 5.81
CA ALA A 30 -11.04 -16.77 4.65
C ALA A 30 -9.55 -17.12 4.61
N LEU A 31 -8.84 -16.99 5.74
CA LEU A 31 -7.43 -17.38 5.87
C LEU A 31 -7.20 -18.87 5.54
N ARG A 32 -8.06 -19.78 5.99
CA ARG A 32 -7.98 -21.20 5.59
C ARG A 32 -8.14 -21.38 4.07
N THR A 33 -9.04 -20.62 3.44
CA THR A 33 -9.22 -20.65 1.98
C THR A 33 -7.99 -20.12 1.24
N ILE A 34 -7.41 -19.01 1.67
CA ILE A 34 -6.15 -18.48 1.14
C ILE A 34 -5.04 -19.54 1.24
N GLY A 35 -4.86 -20.11 2.44
CA GLY A 35 -3.83 -21.14 2.67
C GLY A 35 -4.05 -22.42 1.87
N ARG A 36 -5.30 -22.82 1.57
CA ARG A 36 -5.58 -23.97 0.68
C ARG A 36 -5.17 -23.67 -0.76
N ASN A 37 -5.59 -22.52 -1.29
CA ASN A 37 -5.26 -22.11 -2.65
C ASN A 37 -3.74 -21.93 -2.85
N LEU A 38 -3.03 -21.37 -1.88
CA LEU A 38 -1.56 -21.26 -1.93
C LEU A 38 -0.86 -22.63 -1.95
N ALA A 39 -1.35 -23.62 -1.19
CA ALA A 39 -0.79 -24.97 -1.25
C ALA A 39 -1.10 -25.68 -2.57
N GLN A 40 -2.27 -25.41 -3.18
CA GLN A 40 -2.59 -25.88 -4.52
C GLN A 40 -1.65 -25.25 -5.56
N ALA A 41 -1.41 -23.94 -5.48
CA ALA A 41 -0.43 -23.27 -6.33
C ALA A 41 0.98 -23.85 -6.16
N ALA A 42 1.41 -24.10 -4.92
CA ALA A 42 2.69 -24.72 -4.64
C ALA A 42 2.82 -26.10 -5.31
N LYS A 43 1.75 -26.91 -5.29
CA LYS A 43 1.71 -28.21 -5.97
C LYS A 43 1.86 -28.04 -7.49
N GLY A 44 1.03 -27.22 -8.12
CA GLY A 44 1.08 -27.00 -9.57
C GLY A 44 2.42 -26.44 -10.05
N LEU A 45 3.04 -25.56 -9.26
CA LEU A 45 4.39 -25.04 -9.56
C LEU A 45 5.46 -26.13 -9.49
N ARG A 46 5.41 -27.07 -8.54
CA ARG A 46 6.37 -28.19 -8.48
C ARG A 46 6.20 -29.14 -9.66
N GLU A 47 4.96 -29.42 -10.05
CA GLU A 47 4.65 -30.31 -11.18
C GLU A 47 5.11 -29.74 -12.52
N ALA A 48 5.19 -28.41 -12.63
CA ALA A 48 5.64 -27.71 -13.82
C ALA A 48 7.12 -27.28 -13.77
N ALA A 49 7.93 -27.93 -12.93
CA ALA A 49 9.33 -27.56 -12.70
C ALA A 49 10.17 -27.48 -14.00
N ASP A 50 9.84 -28.29 -15.00
CA ASP A 50 10.58 -28.38 -16.27
C ASP A 50 9.95 -27.54 -17.40
N THR A 51 9.06 -26.60 -17.06
CA THR A 51 8.42 -25.71 -18.03
C THR A 51 8.93 -24.27 -17.90
N ASP A 52 8.80 -23.49 -18.97
CA ASP A 52 9.22 -22.08 -18.99
C ASP A 52 8.09 -21.09 -18.65
N ARG A 53 6.86 -21.57 -18.43
CA ARG A 53 5.66 -20.73 -18.29
C ARG A 53 4.95 -20.98 -16.97
N MET A 54 4.31 -19.93 -16.45
CA MET A 54 3.40 -20.07 -15.31
C MET A 54 2.28 -21.07 -15.64
N PRO A 55 2.06 -22.12 -14.82
CA PRO A 55 0.97 -23.06 -15.05
C PRO A 55 -0.38 -22.41 -14.75
N ASP A 56 -1.35 -22.57 -15.65
CA ASP A 56 -2.70 -21.99 -15.51
C ASP A 56 -3.37 -22.35 -14.18
N GLU A 57 -3.22 -23.59 -13.72
CA GLU A 57 -3.79 -24.03 -12.44
C GLU A 57 -3.17 -23.31 -11.24
N ALA A 58 -1.86 -23.08 -11.29
CA ALA A 58 -1.15 -22.37 -10.23
C ALA A 58 -1.53 -20.88 -10.23
N ASP A 59 -1.60 -20.26 -11.40
CA ASP A 59 -2.03 -18.86 -11.56
C ASP A 59 -3.46 -18.65 -11.04
N GLN A 60 -4.40 -19.50 -11.46
CA GLN A 60 -5.78 -19.46 -10.98
C GLN A 60 -5.87 -19.65 -9.46
N ALA A 61 -5.07 -20.55 -8.88
CA ALA A 61 -5.04 -20.75 -7.44
C ALA A 61 -4.50 -19.51 -6.71
N ILE A 62 -3.43 -18.87 -7.20
CA ILE A 62 -2.91 -17.61 -6.63
C ILE A 62 -3.95 -16.49 -6.75
N TRP A 63 -4.61 -16.37 -7.89
CA TRP A 63 -5.69 -15.40 -8.09
C TRP A 63 -6.85 -15.60 -7.11
N ARG A 64 -7.31 -16.84 -6.89
CA ARG A 64 -8.35 -17.15 -5.89
C ARG A 64 -7.90 -16.81 -4.48
N ALA A 65 -6.64 -17.05 -4.14
CA ALA A 65 -6.07 -16.67 -2.84
C ALA A 65 -6.08 -15.14 -2.66
N ARG A 66 -5.65 -14.40 -3.68
CA ARG A 66 -5.69 -12.93 -3.70
C ARG A 66 -7.11 -12.40 -3.52
N MET A 67 -8.08 -12.95 -4.25
CA MET A 67 -9.48 -12.53 -4.13
C MET A 67 -10.08 -12.82 -2.76
N ALA A 68 -9.71 -13.93 -2.14
CA ALA A 68 -10.13 -14.24 -0.77
C ALA A 68 -9.53 -13.27 0.26
N ALA A 69 -8.28 -12.81 0.04
CA ALA A 69 -7.65 -11.80 0.87
C ALA A 69 -8.30 -10.41 0.71
N ALA A 70 -8.65 -10.01 -0.52
CA ALA A 70 -9.23 -8.70 -0.81
C ALA A 70 -10.68 -8.53 -0.30
N ARG A 71 -11.44 -9.62 -0.18
CA ARG A 71 -12.86 -9.59 0.22
C ARG A 71 -13.09 -9.61 1.72
N ALA A 72 -12.07 -9.89 2.52
CA ALA A 72 -12.17 -10.06 3.95
C ALA A 72 -11.04 -9.30 4.65
N GLU A 73 -11.27 -8.84 5.86
CA GLU A 73 -10.28 -8.11 6.66
C GLU A 73 -9.23 -9.08 7.24
N THR A 74 -8.54 -9.81 6.37
CA THR A 74 -7.57 -10.86 6.74
C THR A 74 -6.23 -10.32 7.21
N GLY A 75 -5.97 -9.03 6.98
CA GLY A 75 -4.67 -8.41 7.23
C GLY A 75 -3.53 -9.01 6.40
N ILE A 76 -3.84 -9.60 5.24
CA ILE A 76 -2.87 -10.10 4.25
C ILE A 76 -2.93 -9.19 3.02
N PRO A 77 -1.93 -8.33 2.80
CA PRO A 77 -1.89 -7.45 1.63
C PRO A 77 -1.81 -8.23 0.32
N THR A 78 -2.50 -7.75 -0.72
CA THR A 78 -2.59 -8.45 -2.01
C THR A 78 -1.28 -8.48 -2.79
N ALA A 79 -0.38 -7.52 -2.54
CA ALA A 79 0.95 -7.47 -3.13
C ALA A 79 1.85 -8.64 -2.66
N VAL A 80 1.55 -9.23 -1.50
CA VAL A 80 2.37 -10.34 -0.97
C VAL A 80 2.32 -11.57 -1.88
N PHE A 81 1.21 -11.75 -2.61
CA PHE A 81 1.06 -12.86 -3.56
C PHE A 81 2.00 -12.75 -4.76
N ASP A 82 2.42 -11.55 -5.14
CA ASP A 82 3.34 -11.35 -6.27
C ASP A 82 4.76 -11.81 -5.93
N TYR A 83 5.17 -11.82 -4.66
CA TYR A 83 6.46 -12.42 -4.27
C TYR A 83 6.48 -13.94 -4.51
N VAL A 84 5.32 -14.60 -4.54
CA VAL A 84 5.25 -16.03 -4.86
C VAL A 84 5.56 -16.26 -6.33
N THR A 85 5.02 -15.43 -7.22
CA THR A 85 5.13 -15.60 -8.68
C THR A 85 6.38 -14.97 -9.27
N ALA A 86 6.97 -13.98 -8.59
CA ALA A 86 8.15 -13.23 -9.04
C ALA A 86 9.30 -14.07 -9.63
N PRO A 87 9.67 -15.24 -9.08
CA PRO A 87 10.72 -16.07 -9.68
C PRO A 87 10.40 -16.53 -11.11
N VAL A 88 9.12 -16.82 -11.38
CA VAL A 88 8.64 -17.34 -12.68
C VAL A 88 8.32 -16.19 -13.64
N THR A 89 7.73 -15.11 -13.14
CA THR A 89 7.29 -13.99 -13.99
C THR A 89 8.40 -12.99 -14.27
N GLY A 90 9.45 -12.95 -13.43
CA GLY A 90 10.51 -11.94 -13.50
C GLY A 90 10.10 -10.58 -12.94
N TYR A 91 8.86 -10.40 -12.50
CA TYR A 91 8.35 -9.15 -11.95
C TYR A 91 8.35 -9.20 -10.43
N ALA A 92 9.30 -8.49 -9.82
CA ALA A 92 9.32 -8.29 -8.38
C ALA A 92 8.28 -7.24 -7.97
N PRO A 93 7.60 -7.39 -6.82
CA PRO A 93 6.67 -6.37 -6.34
C PRO A 93 7.44 -5.13 -5.89
N GLU A 94 6.94 -3.97 -6.31
CA GLU A 94 7.46 -2.66 -5.94
C GLU A 94 6.43 -1.91 -5.08
N LEU A 95 6.89 -0.88 -4.36
CA LEU A 95 6.00 0.09 -3.73
C LEU A 95 5.75 1.21 -4.72
N PRO A 96 4.48 1.46 -5.12
CA PRO A 96 4.14 2.62 -5.95
C PRO A 96 4.55 3.94 -5.29
N ASP A 97 4.73 5.00 -6.07
CA ASP A 97 5.02 6.32 -5.52
C ASP A 97 3.76 6.96 -4.93
N LEU A 98 3.79 7.26 -3.63
CA LEU A 98 2.69 7.95 -2.94
C LEU A 98 2.73 9.47 -3.19
N LEU A 99 3.93 10.03 -3.35
CA LEU A 99 4.19 11.47 -3.47
C LEU A 99 3.54 12.28 -2.34
N PRO A 100 3.79 11.96 -1.05
CA PRO A 100 3.21 12.70 0.06
C PRO A 100 3.65 14.17 0.06
N ALA A 101 2.72 15.07 0.39
CA ALA A 101 3.05 16.48 0.63
C ALA A 101 3.67 16.72 2.01
N ASP A 102 3.31 15.87 2.99
CA ASP A 102 3.81 15.92 4.36
C ASP A 102 5.24 15.34 4.46
N PRO A 103 6.24 16.10 4.95
CA PRO A 103 7.62 15.62 5.11
C PRO A 103 7.75 14.37 5.99
N GLU A 104 6.89 14.19 6.99
CA GLU A 104 6.92 12.98 7.83
C GLU A 104 6.53 11.75 7.02
N HIS A 105 5.50 11.87 6.19
CA HIS A 105 5.07 10.82 5.29
C HIS A 105 6.13 10.50 4.23
N VAL A 106 6.85 11.50 3.71
CA VAL A 106 8.01 11.29 2.81
C VAL A 106 9.07 10.42 3.49
N SER A 107 9.43 10.74 4.73
CA SER A 107 10.41 9.96 5.50
C SER A 107 9.95 8.51 5.68
N ARG A 108 8.68 8.31 6.07
CA ARG A 108 8.10 6.97 6.27
C ARG A 108 8.05 6.16 4.97
N GLU A 109 7.71 6.78 3.84
CA GLU A 109 7.74 6.12 2.52
C GLU A 109 9.16 5.65 2.18
N ASN A 110 10.17 6.51 2.36
CA ASN A 110 11.57 6.17 2.12
C ASN A 110 12.06 5.03 3.00
N GLU A 111 11.69 5.02 4.29
CA GLU A 111 12.01 3.92 5.19
C GLU A 111 11.40 2.59 4.72
N LEU A 112 10.13 2.59 4.29
CA LEU A 112 9.46 1.39 3.80
C LEU A 112 10.13 0.86 2.52
N ARG A 113 10.54 1.75 1.61
CA ARG A 113 11.32 1.38 0.41
C ARG A 113 12.67 0.78 0.76
N ALA A 114 13.40 1.40 1.69
CA ALA A 114 14.69 0.88 2.16
C ALA A 114 14.54 -0.52 2.78
N ARG A 115 13.50 -0.72 3.61
CA ARG A 115 13.18 -2.04 4.18
C ARG A 115 12.81 -3.07 3.11
N LEU A 116 12.09 -2.68 2.05
CA LEU A 116 11.76 -3.59 0.96
C LEU A 116 13.04 -4.06 0.24
N LEU A 117 13.96 -3.14 -0.05
CA LEU A 117 15.24 -3.46 -0.69
C LEU A 117 16.06 -4.45 0.15
N ASP A 118 16.12 -4.25 1.46
CA ASP A 118 16.78 -5.16 2.41
C ASP A 118 16.14 -6.56 2.39
N LEU A 119 14.82 -6.64 2.54
CA LEU A 119 14.08 -7.90 2.58
C LEU A 119 14.16 -8.69 1.26
N ALA A 120 14.21 -8.01 0.11
CA ALA A 120 14.23 -8.63 -1.20
C ALA A 120 15.42 -9.60 -1.39
N GLY A 121 16.57 -9.27 -0.80
CA GLY A 121 17.79 -10.11 -0.87
C GLY A 121 17.69 -11.44 -0.11
N HIS A 122 16.75 -11.56 0.84
CA HIS A 122 16.65 -12.70 1.76
C HIS A 122 15.51 -13.68 1.42
N LEU A 123 14.66 -13.35 0.46
CA LEU A 123 13.52 -14.18 0.02
C LEU A 123 13.92 -15.56 -0.53
N ASP A 124 15.12 -15.68 -1.08
CA ASP A 124 15.68 -16.92 -1.65
C ASP A 124 16.72 -17.57 -0.73
N CYS A 125 16.76 -17.19 0.55
CA CYS A 125 17.66 -17.82 1.51
C CYS A 125 17.35 -19.31 1.63
N ARG A 126 18.39 -20.14 1.76
CA ARG A 126 18.26 -21.60 1.91
C ARG A 126 17.67 -22.00 3.26
N GLU A 127 17.83 -21.14 4.26
CA GLU A 127 17.28 -21.34 5.60
C GLU A 127 15.79 -21.01 5.58
N GLU A 128 14.95 -22.03 5.77
CA GLU A 128 13.50 -21.91 5.71
C GLU A 128 12.96 -20.86 6.71
N ASP A 129 13.52 -20.82 7.91
CA ASP A 129 13.11 -19.88 8.96
C ASP A 129 13.41 -18.43 8.56
N VAL A 130 14.51 -18.16 7.85
CA VAL A 130 14.84 -16.84 7.33
C VAL A 130 13.84 -16.44 6.25
N ALA A 131 13.60 -17.29 5.25
CA ALA A 131 12.64 -17.00 4.18
C ALA A 131 11.22 -16.78 4.73
N LYS A 132 10.82 -17.56 5.74
CA LYS A 132 9.55 -17.41 6.45
C LYS A 132 9.47 -16.08 7.22
N ALA A 133 10.53 -15.71 7.95
CA ALA A 133 10.60 -14.43 8.66
C ALA A 133 10.50 -13.25 7.69
N VAL A 134 11.16 -13.33 6.53
CA VAL A 134 11.07 -12.34 5.46
C VAL A 134 9.64 -12.21 4.93
N LEU A 135 8.94 -13.32 4.65
CA LEU A 135 7.54 -13.26 4.21
C LEU A 135 6.62 -12.63 5.26
N VAL A 136 6.85 -12.88 6.55
CA VAL A 136 6.13 -12.21 7.64
C VAL A 136 6.43 -10.71 7.68
N ALA A 137 7.69 -10.33 7.48
CA ALA A 137 8.12 -8.94 7.42
C ALA A 137 7.49 -8.22 6.21
N LEU A 138 7.41 -8.86 5.05
CA LEU A 138 6.74 -8.32 3.85
C LEU A 138 5.24 -8.11 4.05
N ILE A 139 4.54 -9.02 4.75
CA ILE A 139 3.13 -8.82 5.12
C ILE A 139 2.96 -7.56 5.97
N ARG A 140 3.86 -7.32 6.93
CA ARG A 140 3.83 -6.11 7.77
C ARG A 140 4.16 -4.86 6.96
N LEU A 141 5.23 -4.91 6.17
CA LEU A 141 5.68 -3.79 5.34
C LEU A 141 4.59 -3.31 4.39
N HIS A 142 3.92 -4.22 3.68
CA HIS A 142 2.82 -3.84 2.79
C HIS A 142 1.60 -3.34 3.57
N GLY A 143 1.31 -3.89 4.76
CA GLY A 143 0.26 -3.35 5.63
C GLY A 143 0.57 -1.96 6.18
N ASP A 144 1.84 -1.67 6.47
CA ASP A 144 2.30 -0.34 6.88
C ASP A 144 2.23 0.65 5.71
N TYR A 145 2.59 0.20 4.52
CA TYR A 145 2.48 0.98 3.29
C TYR A 145 1.02 1.29 2.93
N ASP A 146 0.10 0.31 3.00
CA ASP A 146 -1.33 0.53 2.74
C ASP A 146 -1.92 1.57 3.72
N ARG A 147 -1.48 1.54 4.99
CA ARG A 147 -1.87 2.56 5.98
C ARG A 147 -1.32 3.94 5.65
N LEU A 148 -0.03 4.02 5.28
CA LEU A 148 0.57 5.28 4.83
C LEU A 148 -0.14 5.82 3.58
N ALA A 149 -0.49 4.96 2.62
CA ALA A 149 -1.25 5.36 1.43
C ALA A 149 -2.61 5.97 1.79
N ALA A 150 -3.31 5.41 2.79
CA ALA A 150 -4.56 5.96 3.30
C ALA A 150 -4.35 7.32 4.00
N GLU A 151 -3.30 7.47 4.79
CA GLU A 151 -2.93 8.75 5.44
C GLU A 151 -2.59 9.82 4.39
N VAL A 152 -1.82 9.48 3.35
CA VAL A 152 -1.50 10.38 2.23
C VAL A 152 -2.76 10.76 1.44
N ALA A 153 -3.71 9.84 1.26
CA ALA A 153 -4.98 10.17 0.63
C ALA A 153 -5.79 11.22 1.40
N LEU A 154 -5.62 11.29 2.73
CA LEU A 154 -6.25 12.29 3.59
C LEU A 154 -5.46 13.61 3.63
N HIS A 155 -4.14 13.52 3.84
CA HIS A 155 -3.25 14.68 4.04
C HIS A 155 -2.83 15.35 2.73
N GLY A 156 -3.03 14.66 1.60
CA GLY A 156 -2.77 15.18 0.26
C GLY A 156 -1.40 14.82 -0.30
N ARG A 157 -1.30 14.98 -1.62
CA ARG A 157 -0.10 14.66 -2.42
C ARG A 157 0.60 15.92 -2.89
N ALA A 158 1.92 15.86 -3.06
CA ALA A 158 2.73 16.99 -3.50
C ALA A 158 2.40 17.44 -4.93
N ASP A 159 1.89 16.55 -5.78
CA ASP A 159 1.47 16.82 -7.16
C ASP A 159 -0.02 17.23 -7.27
N GLN A 160 -0.70 17.46 -6.14
CA GLN A 160 -2.11 17.78 -6.13
C GLN A 160 -2.39 19.20 -6.65
N ALA A 161 -3.35 19.32 -7.57
CA ALA A 161 -3.83 20.62 -8.02
C ALA A 161 -4.56 21.36 -6.87
N PRO A 162 -4.43 22.71 -6.78
CA PRO A 162 -5.10 23.48 -5.73
C PRO A 162 -6.62 23.29 -5.74
N LYS A 163 -7.20 23.01 -4.58
CA LYS A 163 -8.66 23.00 -4.38
C LYS A 163 -9.15 24.43 -4.22
N SER A 164 -10.08 24.86 -5.08
CA SER A 164 -10.66 26.20 -5.02
C SER A 164 -11.93 26.23 -4.15
N TYR A 165 -11.99 27.16 -3.21
CA TYR A 165 -13.14 27.44 -2.36
C TYR A 165 -13.77 28.77 -2.77
N ARG A 166 -15.04 28.74 -3.19
CA ARG A 166 -15.80 29.94 -3.62
C ARG A 166 -17.16 29.99 -2.91
N PRO A 167 -17.44 31.03 -2.10
CA PRO A 167 -18.74 31.20 -1.47
C PRO A 167 -19.77 31.60 -2.53
N HIS A 168 -21.03 31.25 -2.28
CA HIS A 168 -22.13 31.57 -3.19
C HIS A 168 -22.49 33.07 -3.23
N THR A 169 -21.97 33.88 -2.30
CA THR A 169 -22.40 35.27 -2.02
C THR A 169 -21.30 36.33 -2.11
N GLY A 170 -20.02 35.97 -2.29
CA GLY A 170 -18.91 36.88 -2.00
C GLY A 170 -17.80 36.92 -3.05
N THR A 171 -17.00 37.98 -2.99
CA THR A 171 -15.75 38.21 -3.75
C THR A 171 -14.56 37.43 -3.20
N ARG A 172 -14.66 36.94 -1.96
CA ARG A 172 -13.58 36.18 -1.32
C ARG A 172 -13.53 34.76 -1.82
N THR A 173 -12.35 34.29 -2.19
CA THR A 173 -12.11 32.90 -2.60
C THR A 173 -10.86 32.39 -1.93
N ALA A 174 -10.61 31.08 -1.97
CA ALA A 174 -9.32 30.54 -1.55
C ALA A 174 -8.85 29.41 -2.45
N ALA A 175 -7.54 29.27 -2.56
CA ALA A 175 -6.88 28.13 -3.15
C ALA A 175 -6.15 27.38 -2.04
N HIS A 176 -6.50 26.10 -1.86
CA HIS A 176 -5.91 25.23 -0.86
C HIS A 176 -5.02 24.19 -1.52
N LEU A 177 -3.77 24.13 -1.06
CA LEU A 177 -2.84 23.04 -1.28
C LEU A 177 -2.59 22.34 0.08
N PRO A 178 -2.19 21.07 0.09
CA PRO A 178 -1.77 20.42 1.34
C PRO A 178 -0.74 21.28 2.10
N GLY A 179 -1.05 21.63 3.35
CA GLY A 179 -0.18 22.46 4.19
C GLY A 179 -0.30 23.97 3.97
N HIS A 180 -1.03 24.44 2.95
CA HIS A 180 -1.05 25.85 2.55
C HIS A 180 -2.41 26.34 2.03
N LEU A 181 -2.85 27.51 2.51
CA LEU A 181 -4.08 28.16 2.07
C LEU A 181 -3.82 29.60 1.64
N THR A 182 -4.10 29.91 0.37
CA THR A 182 -4.10 31.29 -0.14
C THR A 182 -5.53 31.81 -0.19
N VAL A 183 -5.80 32.91 0.52
CA VAL A 183 -7.12 33.57 0.53
C VAL A 183 -7.04 34.81 -0.36
N PHE A 184 -8.05 35.00 -1.20
CA PHE A 184 -8.17 36.11 -2.12
C PHE A 184 -9.42 36.94 -1.82
N ASP A 185 -9.40 38.23 -2.16
CA ASP A 185 -10.57 39.11 -2.21
C ASP A 185 -10.56 39.90 -3.52
N GLY A 186 -11.55 39.69 -4.39
CA GLY A 186 -11.63 40.40 -5.68
C GLY A 186 -10.46 40.13 -6.62
N GLY A 187 -9.75 39.01 -6.46
CA GLY A 187 -8.57 38.64 -7.25
C GLY A 187 -7.22 39.07 -6.66
N LEU A 188 -7.21 39.82 -5.56
CA LEU A 188 -6.00 40.16 -4.82
C LEU A 188 -5.76 39.15 -3.69
N ILE A 189 -4.50 38.81 -3.43
CA ILE A 189 -4.12 37.96 -2.27
C ILE A 189 -4.39 38.76 -1.00
N LEU A 190 -5.24 38.22 -0.14
CA LEU A 190 -5.60 38.77 1.17
C LEU A 190 -4.64 38.24 2.25
N ALA A 191 -4.36 36.94 2.21
CA ALA A 191 -3.44 36.26 3.11
C ALA A 191 -2.93 34.94 2.51
N GLU A 192 -1.75 34.54 2.96
CA GLU A 192 -1.16 33.21 2.77
C GLU A 192 -0.96 32.59 4.15
N LEU A 193 -1.48 31.38 4.32
CA LEU A 193 -1.52 30.70 5.62
C LEU A 193 -0.89 29.32 5.50
N GLU A 194 -0.02 28.99 6.45
CA GLU A 194 0.28 27.60 6.75
C GLU A 194 -0.90 26.99 7.50
N VAL A 195 -1.38 25.85 7.01
CA VAL A 195 -2.53 25.15 7.60
C VAL A 195 -2.14 23.69 7.86
N PRO A 196 -2.77 23.01 8.84
CA PRO A 196 -2.56 21.59 9.03
C PRO A 196 -2.84 20.78 7.75
N TYR A 197 -2.07 19.74 7.48
CA TYR A 197 -2.26 18.87 6.31
C TYR A 197 -3.61 18.13 6.33
N ASP A 198 -4.19 17.93 7.51
CA ASP A 198 -5.49 17.29 7.75
C ASP A 198 -6.65 18.30 7.91
N ILE A 199 -6.44 19.57 7.55
CA ILE A 199 -7.45 20.63 7.72
C ILE A 199 -8.77 20.27 7.02
N THR A 200 -9.88 20.41 7.74
CA THR A 200 -11.20 20.08 7.19
C THR A 200 -11.74 21.20 6.28
N PRO A 201 -12.65 20.89 5.34
CA PRO A 201 -13.34 21.94 4.57
C PRO A 201 -14.06 22.97 5.46
N GLY A 202 -14.58 22.55 6.62
CA GLY A 202 -15.25 23.45 7.57
C GLY A 202 -14.29 24.47 8.17
N ASP A 203 -13.08 24.04 8.55
CA ASP A 203 -12.03 24.91 9.09
C ASP A 203 -11.52 25.88 8.05
N ILE A 204 -11.30 25.42 6.81
CA ILE A 204 -10.96 26.29 5.68
C ILE A 204 -12.03 27.39 5.51
N TRP A 205 -13.32 27.04 5.56
CA TRP A 205 -14.39 28.04 5.48
C TRP A 205 -14.40 29.02 6.65
N GLN A 206 -14.00 28.59 7.85
CA GLN A 206 -13.83 29.50 8.98
C GLN A 206 -12.66 30.46 8.72
N LEU A 207 -11.50 29.95 8.32
CA LEU A 207 -10.32 30.76 7.99
C LEU A 207 -10.63 31.82 6.92
N ILE A 208 -11.30 31.46 5.83
CA ILE A 208 -11.69 32.39 4.76
C ILE A 208 -12.53 33.56 5.31
N ARG A 209 -13.39 33.29 6.30
CA ARG A 209 -14.27 34.29 6.92
C ARG A 209 -13.53 35.17 7.93
N THR A 210 -12.61 34.60 8.69
CA THR A 210 -11.95 35.29 9.81
C THR A 210 -10.66 36.00 9.43
N VAL A 211 -10.03 35.62 8.31
CA VAL A 211 -8.82 36.28 7.81
C VAL A 211 -9.08 37.77 7.58
N GLN A 212 -8.22 38.57 8.21
CA GLN A 212 -8.11 40.00 8.00
C GLN A 212 -6.99 40.27 6.99
N PRO A 213 -7.07 41.36 6.20
CA PRO A 213 -5.99 41.75 5.31
C PRO A 213 -4.68 41.90 6.09
N THR A 214 -3.63 41.29 5.57
CA THR A 214 -2.27 41.53 6.07
C THR A 214 -1.97 43.00 5.75
N HIS A 215 -1.91 43.88 6.77
CA HIS A 215 -1.65 45.31 6.58
C HIS A 215 -0.32 45.48 5.83
N ALA A 216 -0.38 46.10 4.65
CA ALA A 216 0.77 46.65 3.94
C ALA A 216 1.26 47.93 4.63
#